data_AF-A0A382KS26-F1
#
_entry.id   AF-A0A382KS26-F1
#
_cell.length_a   1.000
_cell.length_b   1.000
_cell.length_c   1.000
_cell.angle_alpha   90.00
_cell.angle_beta   90.00
_cell.angle_gamma   90.00
#
_symmetry.space_group_name_H-M   'P 1'
#
loop_
_entity.id
_entity.type
_entity.pdbx_description
1 polymer ?
#
loop_
_entity_poly.entity_id
_entity_poly.type
_entity_poly.pdbx_seq_one_letter_code
_entity_poly.pdbx_strand_id
1 'polypeptide(L)' 'MKITFKLYAGLAKYLPDGSHHNAIDVELDRQKSISEIISRFDVPPEQAHL' A
#
# COMPACT_ATOMS: atom_id res chain seq x y z
N MET A 1 -10.88 7.02 6.33
CA MET A 1 -10.19 8.05 5.54
C MET A 1 -9.67 7.42 4.26
N LYS A 2 -9.76 8.13 3.14
CA LYS A 2 -9.25 7.64 1.86
C LYS A 2 -7.81 8.12 1.66
N ILE A 3 -6.90 7.21 1.37
CA ILE A 3 -5.51 7.55 1.05
C ILE A 3 -5.11 6.88 -0.26
N THR A 4 -4.13 7.47 -0.94
CA THR A 4 -3.50 6.84 -2.11
C THR A 4 -2.21 6.19 -1.66
N PHE A 5 -2.14 4.87 -1.79
CA PHE A 5 -0.95 4.08 -1.48
C PHE A 5 -0.14 3.86 -2.76
N LYS A 6 1.10 4.36 -2.80
CA LYS A 6 2.00 4.25 -3.95
C LYS A 6 3.22 3.42 -3.62
N LEU A 7 3.54 2.47 -4.48
CA LEU A 7 4.71 1.60 -4.34
C LEU A 7 5.73 1.88 -5.46
N TYR A 8 7.01 1.88 -5.12
CA TYR A 8 8.11 2.15 -6.05
C TYR A 8 9.17 1.06 -5.95
N ALA A 9 10.28 1.19 -6.69
CA ALA A 9 11.42 0.26 -6.62
C ALA A 9 11.07 -1.22 -6.85
N GLY A 10 10.13 -1.50 -7.77
CA GLY A 10 9.69 -2.87 -8.09
C GLY A 10 8.71 -3.46 -7.08
N LEU A 11 8.26 -2.70 -6.08
CA LEU A 11 7.20 -3.11 -5.14
C LEU A 11 5.80 -3.05 -5.76
N ALA A 12 5.65 -2.46 -6.96
CA ALA A 12 4.37 -2.40 -7.67
C ALA A 12 3.74 -3.79 -7.90
N LYS A 13 4.55 -4.86 -7.92
CA LYS A 13 4.11 -6.26 -8.03
C LYS A 13 3.23 -6.74 -6.87
N TYR A 14 3.26 -6.05 -5.72
CA TYR A 14 2.41 -6.36 -4.57
C TYR A 14 1.05 -5.67 -4.64
N LEU A 15 0.85 -4.78 -5.63
CA LEU A 15 -0.45 -4.16 -5.84
C LEU A 15 -1.37 -5.13 -6.61
N PRO A 16 -2.67 -5.15 -6.30
CA PRO A 16 -3.62 -5.98 -7.02
C PRO A 16 -3.85 -5.45 -8.44
N ASP A 17 -4.43 -6.31 -9.29
CA ASP A 17 -4.99 -5.92 -10.57
C ASP A 17 -6.01 -4.79 -10.40
N GLY A 18 -5.84 -3.72 -11.18
CA GLY A 18 -6.60 -2.46 -11.02
C GLY A 18 -5.81 -1.32 -10.37
N SER A 19 -4.58 -1.58 -9.93
CA SER A 19 -3.64 -0.50 -9.60
C SER A 19 -3.23 0.28 -10.86
N HIS A 20 -3.13 1.61 -10.73
CA HIS A 20 -2.77 2.49 -11.84
C HIS A 20 -1.56 3.33 -11.46
N HIS A 21 -0.53 3.35 -12.31
CA HIS A 21 0.73 4.07 -12.02
C HIS A 21 1.37 3.69 -10.68
N ASN A 22 1.41 2.39 -10.37
CA ASN A 22 1.91 1.85 -9.09
C ASN A 22 1.20 2.45 -7.87
N ALA A 23 -0.07 2.82 -8.03
CA ALA A 23 -0.89 3.40 -7.00
C ALA A 23 -2.23 2.68 -6.87
N ILE A 24 -2.75 2.64 -5.65
CA ILE A 24 -4.11 2.22 -5.36
C ILE A 24 -4.73 3.15 -4.32
N ASP A 25 -6.00 3.47 -4.50
CA ASP A 25 -6.76 4.17 -3.47
C ASP A 25 -7.32 3.17 -2.47
N VAL A 26 -7.05 3.41 -1.19
CA VAL A 26 -7.49 2.54 -0.11
C VAL A 26 -8.21 3.34 0.95
N GLU A 27 -9.28 2.73 1.46
CA GLU A 27 -9.97 3.25 2.61
C GLU A 27 -9.35 2.65 3.88
N LEU A 28 -8.77 3.52 4.70
CA LEU A 28 -8.18 3.19 5.99
C LEU A 28 -9.08 3.74 7.09
N ASP A 29 -9.44 2.93 8.08
CA ASP A 29 -10.08 3.47 9.27
C ASP A 29 -9.17 4.47 9.98
N ARG A 30 -9.72 5.56 10.54
CA ARG A 30 -8.89 6.58 11.21
C ARG A 30 -8.19 6.05 12.46
N GLN A 31 -8.68 4.95 13.04
CA GLN A 31 -8.08 4.29 14.19
C GLN A 31 -7.04 3.24 13.79
N LYS A 32 -6.92 2.93 12.49
CA LYS A 32 -5.94 1.97 11.97
C LYS A 32 -4.62 2.64 11.61
N SER A 33 -3.54 1.88 11.79
CA SER A 33 -2.17 2.30 11.44
C SER A 33 -1.88 2.10 9.95
N ILE A 34 -0.98 2.90 9.38
CA ILE A 34 -0.48 2.73 8.00
C ILE A 34 0.17 1.35 7.81
N SER A 35 0.79 0.78 8.84
CA SER A 35 1.39 -0.56 8.80
C SER A 35 0.41 -1.68 8.47
N GLU A 36 -0.88 -1.54 8.79
CA GLU A 36 -1.92 -2.50 8.39
C GLU A 36 -2.08 -2.54 6.86
N ILE A 37 -1.88 -1.42 6.16
CA ILE A 37 -1.95 -1.38 4.69
C ILE A 37 -0.80 -2.18 4.11
N ILE A 38 0.41 -1.99 4.62
CA ILE A 38 1.61 -2.71 4.19
C ILE A 38 1.38 -4.22 4.36
N SER A 39 0.90 -4.65 5.52
CA SER A 39 0.57 -6.05 5.78
C SER A 39 -0.57 -6.57 4.91
N ARG A 40 -1.59 -5.75 4.61
CA ARG A 40 -2.73 -6.13 3.76
C ARG A 40 -2.32 -6.40 2.32
N PHE A 41 -1.32 -5.70 1.82
CA PHE A 41 -0.78 -5.90 0.46
C PHE A 41 0.38 -6.90 0.42
N ASP A 42 0.65 -7.60 1.53
CA ASP A 42 1.77 -8.55 1.66
C ASP A 42 3.13 -7.92 1.31
N VAL A 43 3.24 -6.59 1.50
CA VAL A 43 4.47 -5.86 1.21
C VAL A 43 5.42 -6.11 2.37
N PRO A 44 6.66 -6.57 2.11
CA PRO A 44 7.62 -6.77 3.18
C PRO A 44 7.93 -5.44 3.87
N PRO A 45 7.76 -5.32 5.20
CA PRO A 45 7.99 -4.06 5.91
C PRO A 45 9.46 -3.63 5.84
N GLU A 46 10.39 -4.57 5.70
CA GLU A 46 11.82 -4.30 5.48
C GLU A 46 12.12 -3.64 4.13
N GLN A 47 11.21 -3.75 3.16
CA GLN A 47 11.33 -3.13 1.84
C GLN A 47 10.51 -1.84 1.71
N ALA A 48 9.53 -1.63 2.59
CA ALA A 48 8.66 -0.45 2.62
C ALA A 48 9.11 0.52 3.72
N HIS A 49 10.00 1.45 3.36
CA HIS A 49 10.37 2.56 4.23
C HIS A 49 9.24 3.60 4.23
N LEU A 50 8.68 3.86 5.41
CA LEU A 50 7.65 4.88 5.65
C LEU A 50 8.26 6.25 5.95
#